data_AF-A0A0G1LC42-F1
#
_entry.id   AF-A0A0G1LC42-F1
#
_cell.length_a   1.000
_cell.length_b   1.000
_cell.length_c   1.000
_cell.angle_alpha   90.00
_cell.angle_beta   90.00
_cell.angle_gamma   90.00
#
_symmetry.space_group_name_H-M   'P 1'
#
loop_
_entity.id
_entity.type
_entity.pdbx_description
1 polymer ?
#
loop_
_entity_poly.entity_id
_entity_poly.type
_entity_poly.pdbx_seq_one_letter_code
_entity_poly.pdbx_strand_id
1 'polypeptide(L)'
;MQWMLIDILRNDLFRALGALYTVPRGCFETFATSLITIIRKYFHFYILSPVLLLLLLSISLSLPVFAQSKPSPSPAETASSALNKLQANQARLKAKQDELSALDTKIKDLSQKQTTASSEAELAADQLAYISQQLQTAQLQYDQTLLSITVLNQDIADSENDIKTLEAATEQTRQLLRHSLRDLYQQEQTSLLDVVLGSTSLSALMTERRVYYEIQQRALQYVDELKERQQSVAKHLADLDLQQQQMQQLKELQAYQQSDLNEQQIAKDDFLRLKQQQQAQYAREIAETKQTRTEIEQQMFSLRGLGVDLALTDAFQAARFASALTNIRPALLLGIVKVETNVGETLGSGHFPDDMHPASRDAFLKLTAQLQLDPAKTPISRRPTNYQGWGGAMGPGQFMPDTWLGIAPRLGQLIGKPMPDPFALPDALVAVGVMMADRGATNPAMEAEAIGRYLAGPNWQYHLWYSARVLAVAAEYEKEGLE
;
A
#
# COMPACT_ATOMS: atom_id res chain seq x y z
N MET A 1 14.07 17.46 33.14
CA MET A 1 13.50 16.83 31.93
C MET A 1 12.17 16.11 32.17
N GLN A 2 11.85 15.67 33.39
CA GLN A 2 10.59 14.96 33.70
C GLN A 2 9.36 15.87 33.89
N TRP A 3 9.56 17.13 34.27
CA TRP A 3 8.49 18.14 34.42
C TRP A 3 8.01 18.71 33.08
N MET A 4 8.85 18.68 32.05
CA MET A 4 8.55 19.25 30.73
C MET A 4 7.62 18.34 29.88
N LEU A 5 7.64 17.03 30.12
CA LEU A 5 6.76 16.05 29.48
C LEU A 5 5.32 16.06 30.03
N ILE A 6 5.15 16.48 31.29
CA ILE A 6 3.84 16.54 31.95
C ILE A 6 3.04 17.75 31.45
N ASP A 7 3.70 18.89 31.18
CA ASP A 7 3.04 20.07 30.62
C ASP A 7 2.68 19.92 29.13
N ILE A 8 3.45 19.15 28.36
CA ILE A 8 3.15 18.85 26.95
C ILE A 8 1.91 17.94 26.84
N LEU A 9 1.82 16.89 27.67
CA LEU A 9 0.65 16.01 27.71
C LEU A 9 -0.62 16.71 28.20
N ARG A 10 -0.48 17.73 29.06
CA ARG A 10 -1.61 18.53 29.58
C ARG A 10 -2.18 19.49 28.52
N ASN A 11 -1.34 20.07 27.66
CA ASN A 11 -1.78 21.00 26.60
C ASN A 11 -2.39 20.27 25.40
N ASP A 12 -1.89 19.08 25.04
CA ASP A 12 -2.43 18.33 23.90
C ASP A 12 -3.76 17.64 24.21
N LEU A 13 -3.98 17.20 25.47
CA LEU A 13 -5.29 16.68 25.89
C LEU A 13 -6.38 17.78 25.89
N PHE A 14 -6.00 19.03 26.20
CA PHE A 14 -6.92 20.18 26.18
C PHE A 14 -7.29 20.62 24.75
N ARG A 15 -6.39 20.44 23.78
CA ARG A 15 -6.67 20.72 22.35
C ARG A 15 -7.49 19.62 21.68
N ALA A 16 -7.32 18.36 22.09
CA ALA A 16 -8.08 17.23 21.54
C ALA A 16 -9.55 17.19 22.00
N LEU A 17 -9.88 17.79 23.15
CA LEU A 17 -11.24 17.79 23.73
C LEU A 17 -12.05 19.07 23.46
N GLY A 18 -11.52 20.01 22.69
CA GLY A 18 -12.19 21.28 22.34
C GLY A 18 -13.02 21.25 21.04
N ALA A 19 -13.09 20.13 20.32
CA ALA A 19 -13.66 20.09 18.97
C ALA A 19 -14.99 19.32 18.81
N LEU A 20 -15.60 18.80 19.89
CA LEU A 20 -16.92 18.16 19.80
C LEU A 20 -17.79 18.47 21.04
N TYR A 21 -18.94 19.10 20.76
CA TYR A 21 -20.15 19.22 21.58
C TYR A 21 -20.19 20.15 22.81
N THR A 22 -21.15 21.08 22.73
CA THR A 22 -21.71 21.93 23.79
C THR A 22 -22.55 21.11 24.78
N VAL A 23 -22.10 20.95 26.03
CA VAL A 23 -22.93 20.43 27.16
C VAL A 23 -22.53 21.13 28.48
N PRO A 24 -23.46 21.42 29.42
CA PRO A 24 -23.25 22.36 30.53
C PRO A 24 -22.40 21.83 31.69
N ARG A 25 -21.75 22.76 32.41
CA ARG A 25 -20.90 22.54 33.59
C ARG A 25 -21.72 21.99 34.77
N GLY A 26 -21.47 20.73 35.15
CA GLY A 26 -22.07 20.14 36.36
C GLY A 26 -21.61 18.74 36.78
N CYS A 27 -20.89 17.97 35.95
CA CYS A 27 -20.61 16.55 36.26
C CYS A 27 -19.14 16.10 36.10
N PHE A 28 -18.15 16.99 36.18
CA PHE A 28 -16.74 16.63 35.94
C PHE A 28 -15.88 16.41 37.20
N GLU A 29 -16.38 16.66 38.41
CA GLU A 29 -15.58 16.55 39.64
C GLU A 29 -15.50 15.12 40.23
N THR A 30 -16.33 14.17 39.77
CA THR A 30 -16.34 12.79 40.31
C THR A 30 -15.48 11.79 39.52
N PHE A 31 -14.97 12.17 38.34
CA PHE A 31 -14.17 11.27 37.50
C PHE A 31 -12.65 11.42 37.73
N ALA A 32 -12.19 12.60 38.14
CA ALA A 32 -10.76 12.87 38.38
C ALA A 32 -10.22 12.24 39.68
N THR A 33 -11.06 12.04 40.69
CA THR A 33 -10.68 11.44 41.99
C THR A 33 -10.52 9.91 41.92
N SER A 34 -11.22 9.25 40.99
CA SER A 34 -11.11 7.80 40.79
C SER A 34 -9.83 7.39 40.05
N LEU A 35 -9.31 8.23 39.15
CA LEU A 35 -8.10 7.92 38.36
C LEU A 35 -6.80 8.03 39.18
N ILE A 36 -6.73 9.00 40.10
CA ILE A 36 -5.57 9.22 40.99
C ILE A 36 -5.43 8.07 42.00
N THR A 37 -6.54 7.45 42.43
CA THR A 37 -6.52 6.35 43.40
C THR A 37 -6.01 5.04 42.78
N ILE A 38 -6.24 4.83 41.48
CA ILE A 38 -5.75 3.65 40.75
C ILE A 38 -4.24 3.76 40.47
N ILE A 39 -3.75 4.95 40.13
CA ILE A 39 -2.32 5.20 39.89
C ILE A 39 -1.50 5.05 41.18
N ARG A 40 -2.08 5.41 42.35
CA ARG A 40 -1.41 5.24 43.66
C ARG A 40 -1.28 3.79 44.11
N LYS A 41 -2.13 2.87 43.61
CA LYS A 41 -2.19 1.47 44.05
C LYS A 41 -1.19 0.54 43.33
N TYR A 42 -0.66 0.95 42.18
CA TYR A 42 0.23 0.13 41.35
C TYR A 42 1.71 0.57 41.32
N PHE A 43 2.08 1.66 42.02
CA PHE A 43 3.43 2.24 41.93
C PHE A 43 4.33 2.00 43.16
N HIS A 44 3.93 1.17 44.13
CA HIS A 44 4.62 1.03 45.43
C HIS A 44 5.49 -0.22 45.63
N PHE A 45 5.92 -0.92 44.57
CA PHE A 45 6.64 -2.20 44.76
C PHE A 45 8.10 -2.30 44.31
N TYR A 46 8.77 -1.20 43.94
CA TYR A 46 10.20 -1.28 43.67
C TYR A 46 10.90 0.01 44.09
N ILE A 47 11.59 0.00 45.24
CA ILE A 47 12.85 0.69 45.47
C ILE A 47 13.57 0.01 46.66
N LEU A 48 14.78 -0.46 46.33
CA LEU A 48 15.95 -0.78 47.15
C LEU A 48 15.95 -0.38 48.64
N SER A 49 16.39 -1.32 49.48
CA SER A 49 16.96 -1.06 50.81
C SER A 49 18.43 -1.55 50.84
N PRO A 50 19.41 -0.67 51.07
CA PRO A 50 20.76 -1.06 51.44
C PRO A 50 21.11 -0.67 52.89
N VAL A 51 21.73 -1.64 53.57
CA VAL A 51 22.84 -1.47 54.54
C VAL A 51 22.48 -1.09 56.00
N LEU A 52 23.07 -1.90 56.91
CA LEU A 52 23.57 -1.58 58.26
C LEU A 52 22.74 -2.00 59.51
N LEU A 53 23.00 -3.22 60.00
CA LEU A 53 23.22 -3.60 61.42
C LEU A 53 23.23 -5.15 61.43
N LEU A 54 24.31 -5.88 61.66
CA LEU A 54 25.08 -5.87 62.89
C LEU A 54 26.44 -6.52 62.62
N LEU A 55 27.47 -5.73 62.91
CA LEU A 55 28.82 -6.15 63.18
C LEU A 55 28.84 -6.65 64.64
N LEU A 56 29.54 -7.76 64.90
CA LEU A 56 30.05 -8.30 66.19
C LEU A 56 29.61 -9.73 66.48
N LEU A 57 30.41 -10.71 66.06
CA LEU A 57 31.14 -11.55 67.02
C LEU A 57 32.30 -12.27 66.31
N SER A 58 33.50 -11.81 66.60
CA SER A 58 34.76 -12.54 66.45
C SER A 58 34.77 -13.80 67.32
N ILE A 59 35.36 -14.90 66.84
CA ILE A 59 36.44 -15.65 67.49
C ILE A 59 36.87 -16.82 66.58
N SER A 60 38.19 -16.85 66.37
CA SER A 60 39.07 -17.87 65.80
C SER A 60 38.66 -19.34 65.90
N LEU A 61 38.85 -20.10 64.80
CA LEU A 61 39.58 -21.37 64.83
C LEU A 61 40.07 -21.76 63.42
N SER A 62 41.39 -21.91 63.29
CA SER A 62 42.12 -22.37 62.11
C SER A 62 42.11 -23.89 62.00
N LEU A 63 41.61 -24.45 60.88
CA LEU A 63 41.95 -25.78 60.38
C LEU A 63 41.90 -25.80 58.84
N PRO A 64 42.84 -26.47 58.14
CA PRO A 64 42.88 -26.50 56.68
C PRO A 64 41.95 -27.61 56.17
N VAL A 65 40.95 -27.25 55.37
CA VAL A 65 40.11 -28.24 54.69
C VAL A 65 39.99 -27.86 53.22
N PHE A 66 40.61 -28.72 52.42
CA PHE A 66 40.43 -28.98 50.99
C PHE A 66 39.43 -28.08 50.25
N ALA A 67 39.93 -27.39 49.24
CA ALA A 67 39.13 -26.75 48.20
C ALA A 67 38.21 -27.78 47.53
N GLN A 68 36.93 -27.80 47.91
CA GLN A 68 35.88 -28.37 47.08
C GLN A 68 35.59 -27.37 45.96
N SER A 69 36.14 -27.66 44.78
CA SER A 69 35.61 -27.16 43.52
C SER A 69 34.11 -27.47 43.46
N LYS A 70 33.29 -26.44 43.24
CA LYS A 70 31.87 -26.61 42.88
C LYS A 70 31.77 -27.69 41.78
N PRO A 71 30.91 -28.71 41.92
CA PRO A 71 30.70 -29.65 40.83
C PRO A 71 30.10 -28.88 39.66
N SER A 72 30.85 -28.86 38.55
CA SER A 72 30.34 -28.50 37.24
C SER A 72 29.14 -29.40 36.93
N PRO A 73 28.03 -28.86 36.38
CA PRO A 73 26.91 -29.70 35.97
C PRO A 73 27.40 -30.74 34.95
N SER A 74 26.91 -31.96 35.10
CA SER A 74 27.23 -33.11 34.24
C SER A 74 26.86 -32.83 32.78
N PRO A 75 27.65 -33.29 31.78
CA PRO A 75 27.38 -33.12 30.35
C PRO A 75 26.02 -33.66 29.88
N ALA A 76 25.40 -34.57 30.63
CA ALA A 76 24.16 -35.24 30.24
C ALA A 76 22.88 -34.41 30.43
N GLU A 77 22.80 -33.55 31.46
CA GLU A 77 21.60 -32.71 31.71
C GLU A 77 21.56 -31.48 30.78
N THR A 78 22.73 -30.95 30.42
CA THR A 78 22.88 -29.85 29.45
C THR A 78 22.51 -30.30 28.03
N ALA A 79 22.83 -31.55 27.67
CA ALA A 79 22.48 -32.16 26.39
C ALA A 79 20.97 -32.42 26.23
N SER A 80 20.27 -32.85 27.29
CA SER A 80 18.81 -33.05 27.27
C SER A 80 18.04 -31.71 27.20
N SER A 81 18.51 -30.67 27.90
CA SER A 81 17.96 -29.31 27.78
C SER A 81 18.18 -28.69 26.40
N ALA A 82 19.34 -28.92 25.78
CA ALA A 82 19.65 -28.48 24.43
C ALA A 82 18.78 -29.20 23.37
N LEU A 83 18.55 -30.51 23.53
CA LEU A 83 17.70 -31.30 22.64
C LEU A 83 16.22 -30.85 22.69
N ASN A 84 15.69 -30.56 23.88
CA ASN A 84 14.34 -30.04 24.05
C ASN A 84 14.16 -28.63 23.46
N LYS A 85 15.19 -27.78 23.56
CA LYS A 85 15.22 -26.45 22.91
C LYS A 85 15.30 -26.56 21.38
N LEU A 86 16.04 -27.55 20.86
CA LEU A 86 16.14 -27.84 19.43
C LEU A 86 14.79 -28.32 18.86
N GLN A 87 14.12 -29.25 19.52
CA GLN A 87 12.80 -29.74 19.13
C GLN A 87 11.72 -28.64 19.22
N ALA A 88 11.77 -27.78 20.24
CA ALA A 88 10.87 -26.63 20.35
C ALA A 88 11.10 -25.60 19.23
N ASN A 89 12.35 -25.38 18.81
CA ASN A 89 12.68 -24.50 17.68
C ASN A 89 12.27 -25.11 16.33
N GLN A 90 12.41 -26.43 16.15
CA GLN A 90 11.90 -27.13 14.96
C GLN A 90 10.38 -27.07 14.85
N ALA A 91 9.66 -27.22 15.97
CA ALA A 91 8.20 -27.07 16.00
C ALA A 91 7.76 -25.62 15.68
N ARG A 92 8.50 -24.61 16.17
CA ARG A 92 8.25 -23.19 15.86
C ARG A 92 8.54 -22.85 14.40
N LEU A 93 9.61 -23.40 13.83
CA LEU A 93 9.93 -23.23 12.41
C LEU A 93 8.86 -23.86 11.53
N LYS A 94 8.43 -25.09 11.85
CA LYS A 94 7.32 -25.74 11.13
C LYS A 94 6.04 -24.90 11.19
N ALA A 95 5.67 -24.39 12.36
CA ALA A 95 4.52 -23.51 12.52
C ALA A 95 4.63 -22.22 11.70
N LYS A 96 5.81 -21.60 11.63
CA LYS A 96 6.06 -20.41 10.80
C LYS A 96 6.10 -20.73 9.29
N GLN A 97 6.52 -21.94 8.91
CA GLN A 97 6.47 -22.43 7.53
C GLN A 97 5.02 -22.66 7.09
N ASP A 98 4.20 -23.24 7.97
CA ASP A 98 2.76 -23.41 7.78
C ASP A 98 2.08 -22.03 7.65
N GLU A 99 2.47 -21.05 8.48
CA GLU A 99 2.00 -19.66 8.42
C GLU A 99 2.37 -18.98 7.08
N LEU A 100 3.59 -19.18 6.57
CA LEU A 100 3.98 -18.69 5.23
C LEU A 100 3.16 -19.33 4.13
N SER A 101 2.92 -20.65 4.18
CA SER A 101 2.06 -21.33 3.19
C SER A 101 0.62 -20.81 3.21
N ALA A 102 0.11 -20.47 4.39
CA ALA A 102 -1.21 -19.87 4.57
C ALA A 102 -1.23 -18.43 4.01
N LEU A 103 -0.16 -17.65 4.20
CA LEU A 103 -0.02 -16.32 3.62
C LEU A 103 0.15 -16.37 2.10
N ASP A 104 0.88 -17.33 1.54
CA ASP A 104 0.98 -17.54 0.09
C ASP A 104 -0.38 -17.90 -0.51
N THR A 105 -1.14 -18.77 0.18
CA THR A 105 -2.52 -19.10 -0.20
C THR A 105 -3.41 -17.88 -0.13
N LYS A 106 -3.26 -17.04 0.91
CA LYS A 106 -4.00 -15.78 1.07
C LYS A 106 -3.63 -14.76 -0.01
N ILE A 107 -2.35 -14.59 -0.35
CA ILE A 107 -1.89 -13.70 -1.43
C ILE A 107 -2.45 -14.17 -2.77
N LYS A 108 -2.44 -15.48 -3.02
CA LYS A 108 -3.00 -16.06 -4.24
C LYS A 108 -4.51 -15.83 -4.33
N ASP A 109 -5.24 -16.10 -3.25
CA ASP A 109 -6.69 -15.86 -3.17
C ASP A 109 -7.03 -14.38 -3.34
N LEU A 110 -6.31 -13.47 -2.65
CA LEU A 110 -6.48 -12.03 -2.80
C LEU A 110 -6.12 -11.54 -4.21
N SER A 111 -5.08 -12.07 -4.83
CA SER A 111 -4.69 -11.73 -6.20
C SER A 111 -5.71 -12.22 -7.22
N GLN A 112 -6.28 -13.40 -7.00
CA GLN A 112 -7.36 -13.94 -7.82
C GLN A 112 -8.63 -13.10 -7.67
N LYS A 113 -9.01 -12.75 -6.43
CA LYS A 113 -10.11 -11.82 -6.14
C LYS A 113 -9.89 -10.43 -6.76
N GLN A 114 -8.67 -9.92 -6.74
CA GLN A 114 -8.31 -8.66 -7.40
C GLN A 114 -8.45 -8.76 -8.92
N THR A 115 -8.04 -9.88 -9.52
CA THR A 115 -8.14 -10.13 -10.97
C THR A 115 -9.60 -10.25 -11.40
N THR A 116 -10.41 -11.00 -10.64
CA THR A 116 -11.86 -11.09 -10.85
C THR A 116 -12.55 -9.75 -10.65
N ALA A 117 -12.22 -8.99 -9.61
CA ALA A 117 -12.76 -7.65 -9.40
C ALA A 117 -12.33 -6.66 -10.49
N SER A 118 -11.13 -6.82 -11.07
CA SER A 118 -10.66 -6.02 -12.20
C SER A 118 -11.41 -6.34 -13.49
N SER A 119 -11.68 -7.62 -13.75
CA SER A 119 -12.46 -8.05 -14.92
C SER A 119 -13.94 -7.73 -14.77
N GLU A 120 -14.50 -7.81 -13.56
CA GLU A 120 -15.83 -7.26 -13.24
C GLU A 120 -15.88 -5.74 -13.39
N ALA A 121 -14.80 -5.02 -13.08
CA ALA A 121 -14.71 -3.57 -13.30
C ALA A 121 -14.65 -3.24 -14.80
N GLU A 122 -14.00 -4.06 -15.63
CA GLU A 122 -14.03 -3.93 -17.09
C GLU A 122 -15.43 -4.21 -17.67
N LEU A 123 -16.11 -5.29 -17.24
CA LEU A 123 -17.51 -5.53 -17.63
C LEU A 123 -18.45 -4.42 -17.16
N ALA A 124 -18.17 -3.86 -15.98
CA ALA A 124 -18.87 -2.69 -15.49
C ALA A 124 -18.54 -1.41 -16.28
N ALA A 125 -17.41 -1.35 -16.98
CA ALA A 125 -17.06 -0.21 -17.84
C ALA A 125 -18.01 -0.11 -19.04
N ASP A 126 -18.41 -1.24 -19.62
CA ASP A 126 -19.42 -1.28 -20.69
C ASP A 126 -20.79 -0.81 -20.16
N GLN A 127 -21.19 -1.26 -18.97
CA GLN A 127 -22.42 -0.80 -18.31
C GLN A 127 -22.36 0.70 -17.98
N LEU A 128 -21.21 1.20 -17.53
CA LEU A 128 -20.95 2.62 -17.28
C LEU A 128 -21.00 3.45 -18.55
N ALA A 129 -20.50 2.92 -19.67
CA ALA A 129 -20.59 3.57 -20.97
C ALA A 129 -22.06 3.68 -21.41
N TYR A 130 -22.84 2.62 -21.26
CA TYR A 130 -24.27 2.63 -21.51
C TYR A 130 -25.02 3.64 -20.62
N ILE A 131 -24.78 3.61 -19.30
CA ILE A 131 -25.38 4.57 -18.35
C ILE A 131 -24.96 6.01 -18.70
N SER A 132 -23.71 6.23 -19.09
CA SER A 132 -23.23 7.55 -19.50
C SER A 132 -23.91 8.05 -20.78
N GLN A 133 -24.16 7.16 -21.74
CA GLN A 133 -24.93 7.49 -22.95
C GLN A 133 -26.40 7.81 -22.62
N GLN A 134 -27.00 7.07 -21.68
CA GLN A 134 -28.36 7.36 -21.21
C GLN A 134 -28.43 8.72 -20.49
N LEU A 135 -27.48 9.02 -19.60
CA LEU A 135 -27.35 10.32 -18.94
C LEU A 135 -27.21 11.46 -19.96
N GLN A 136 -26.38 11.27 -21.00
CA GLN A 136 -26.25 12.28 -22.06
C GLN A 136 -27.56 12.47 -22.84
N THR A 137 -28.28 11.38 -23.12
CA THR A 137 -29.59 11.44 -23.78
C THR A 137 -30.61 12.17 -22.92
N ALA A 138 -30.68 11.86 -21.63
CA ALA A 138 -31.55 12.52 -20.67
C ALA A 138 -31.19 14.01 -20.51
N GLN A 139 -29.90 14.37 -20.52
CA GLN A 139 -29.45 15.76 -20.51
C GLN A 139 -29.92 16.53 -21.74
N LEU A 140 -29.81 15.93 -22.93
CA LEU A 140 -30.30 16.55 -24.17
C LEU A 140 -31.83 16.76 -24.14
N GLN A 141 -32.59 15.82 -23.57
CA GLN A 141 -34.04 15.95 -23.39
C GLN A 141 -34.39 17.07 -22.39
N TYR A 142 -33.62 17.21 -21.32
CA TYR A 142 -33.74 18.31 -20.37
C TYR A 142 -33.44 19.66 -21.04
N ASP A 143 -32.36 19.75 -21.82
CA ASP A 143 -32.00 20.96 -22.56
C ASP A 143 -33.08 21.33 -23.60
N GLN A 144 -33.64 20.33 -24.29
CA GLN A 144 -34.78 20.51 -25.18
C GLN A 144 -36.00 21.06 -24.45
N THR A 145 -36.29 20.55 -23.25
CA THR A 145 -37.41 21.03 -22.41
C THR A 145 -37.19 22.48 -21.97
N LEU A 146 -35.96 22.86 -21.58
CA LEU A 146 -35.59 24.24 -21.28
C LEU A 146 -35.76 25.17 -22.48
N LEU A 147 -35.41 24.71 -23.69
CA LEU A 147 -35.63 25.47 -24.90
C LEU A 147 -37.13 25.66 -25.18
N SER A 148 -37.93 24.61 -25.03
CA SER A 148 -39.40 24.71 -25.15
C SER A 148 -39.99 25.69 -24.13
N ILE A 149 -39.52 25.70 -22.88
CA ILE A 149 -39.90 26.69 -21.86
C ILE A 149 -39.51 28.10 -22.32
N THR A 150 -38.31 28.28 -22.88
CA THR A 150 -37.84 29.58 -23.34
C THR A 150 -38.71 30.13 -24.48
N VAL A 151 -38.99 29.29 -25.47
CA VAL A 151 -39.87 29.64 -26.60
C VAL A 151 -41.27 29.96 -26.11
N LEU A 152 -41.87 29.10 -25.27
CA LEU A 152 -43.22 29.33 -24.77
C LEU A 152 -43.33 30.58 -23.87
N ASN A 153 -42.28 30.93 -23.12
CA ASN A 153 -42.25 32.20 -22.37
C ASN A 153 -42.27 33.40 -23.32
N GLN A 154 -41.56 33.33 -24.45
CA GLN A 154 -41.58 34.39 -25.46
C GLN A 154 -42.97 34.47 -26.10
N ASP A 155 -43.56 33.34 -26.48
CA ASP A 155 -44.91 33.30 -27.06
C ASP A 155 -45.97 33.86 -26.09
N ILE A 156 -45.85 33.58 -24.79
CA ILE A 156 -46.71 34.15 -23.74
C ILE A 156 -46.54 35.67 -23.67
N ALA A 157 -45.31 36.18 -23.68
CA ALA A 157 -45.05 37.61 -23.63
C ALA A 157 -45.59 38.34 -24.87
N ASP A 158 -45.48 37.72 -26.04
CA ASP A 158 -46.01 38.24 -27.29
C ASP A 158 -47.56 38.24 -27.25
N SER A 159 -48.20 37.15 -26.81
CA SER A 159 -49.64 37.06 -26.57
C SER A 159 -50.16 38.14 -25.60
N GLU A 160 -49.46 38.36 -24.48
CA GLU A 160 -49.81 39.41 -23.50
C GLU A 160 -49.75 40.81 -24.12
N ASN A 161 -48.75 41.08 -24.95
CA ASN A 161 -48.62 42.36 -25.64
C ASN A 161 -49.70 42.55 -26.73
N ASP A 162 -50.06 41.50 -27.45
CA ASP A 162 -51.13 41.51 -28.44
C ASP A 162 -52.48 41.77 -27.77
N ILE A 163 -52.78 41.10 -26.65
CA ILE A 163 -54.00 41.34 -25.85
C ILE A 163 -54.04 42.81 -25.42
N LYS A 164 -52.95 43.34 -24.86
CA LYS A 164 -52.87 44.74 -24.43
C LYS A 164 -53.12 45.71 -25.60
N THR A 165 -52.59 45.40 -26.77
CA THR A 165 -52.79 46.22 -27.99
C THR A 165 -54.24 46.15 -28.46
N LEU A 166 -54.86 44.97 -28.47
CA LEU A 166 -56.27 44.76 -28.82
C LEU A 166 -57.21 45.46 -27.83
N GLU A 167 -56.93 45.40 -26.52
CA GLU A 167 -57.70 46.08 -25.49
C GLU A 167 -57.63 47.60 -25.63
N ALA A 168 -56.44 48.15 -25.85
CA ALA A 168 -56.25 49.58 -26.10
C ALA A 168 -57.02 50.04 -27.35
N ALA A 169 -56.94 49.27 -28.43
CA ALA A 169 -57.64 49.55 -29.66
C ALA A 169 -59.17 49.40 -29.49
N THR A 170 -59.64 48.45 -28.69
CA THR A 170 -61.06 48.28 -28.34
C THR A 170 -61.57 49.50 -27.57
N GLU A 171 -60.79 50.02 -26.63
CA GLU A 171 -61.17 51.23 -25.89
C GLU A 171 -61.20 52.47 -26.80
N GLN A 172 -60.28 52.59 -27.76
CA GLN A 172 -60.33 53.64 -28.77
C GLN A 172 -61.62 53.57 -29.61
N THR A 173 -62.01 52.39 -30.10
CA THR A 173 -63.26 52.23 -30.86
C THR A 173 -64.49 52.55 -29.98
N ARG A 174 -64.47 52.21 -28.69
CA ARG A 174 -65.54 52.64 -27.75
C ARG A 174 -65.62 54.15 -27.60
N GLN A 175 -64.49 54.85 -27.58
CA GLN A 175 -64.46 56.32 -27.52
C GLN A 175 -65.03 56.95 -28.80
N LEU A 176 -64.67 56.41 -29.96
CA LEU A 176 -65.20 56.85 -31.25
C LEU A 176 -66.72 56.63 -31.33
N LEU A 177 -67.19 55.45 -30.94
CA LEU A 177 -68.63 55.17 -30.87
C LEU A 177 -69.36 56.13 -29.92
N ARG A 178 -68.80 56.39 -28.73
CA ARG A 178 -69.37 57.37 -27.78
C ARG A 178 -69.47 58.77 -28.38
N HIS A 179 -68.50 59.19 -29.18
CA HIS A 179 -68.55 60.47 -29.90
C HIS A 179 -69.66 60.45 -30.97
N SER A 180 -69.68 59.45 -31.84
CA SER A 180 -70.70 59.33 -32.89
C SER A 180 -72.13 59.30 -32.33
N LEU A 181 -72.36 58.59 -31.23
CA LEU A 181 -73.67 58.55 -30.56
C LEU A 181 -74.08 59.92 -29.99
N ARG A 182 -73.11 60.69 -29.47
CA ARG A 182 -73.36 62.05 -28.99
C ARG A 182 -73.69 62.99 -30.15
N ASP A 183 -72.98 62.88 -31.26
CA ASP A 183 -73.22 63.69 -32.46
C ASP A 183 -74.61 63.38 -33.06
N LEU A 184 -74.99 62.10 -33.12
CA LEU A 184 -76.34 61.69 -33.55
C LEU A 184 -77.42 62.27 -32.63
N TYR A 185 -77.22 62.21 -31.31
CA TYR A 185 -78.16 62.76 -30.33
C TYR A 185 -78.31 64.28 -30.45
N GLN A 186 -77.22 65.02 -30.71
CA GLN A 186 -77.27 66.45 -30.95
C GLN A 186 -78.01 66.80 -32.26
N GLN A 187 -77.80 66.02 -33.32
CA GLN A 187 -78.49 66.25 -34.59
C GLN A 187 -79.98 65.91 -34.52
N GLU A 188 -80.39 64.88 -33.77
CA GLU A 188 -81.80 64.52 -33.58
C GLU A 188 -82.60 65.59 -32.82
N GLN A 189 -81.95 66.38 -31.95
CA GLN A 189 -82.58 67.50 -31.24
C GLN A 189 -82.90 68.71 -32.13
N THR A 190 -82.42 68.72 -33.37
CA THR A 190 -82.67 69.81 -34.32
C THR A 190 -83.96 69.51 -35.07
N SER A 191 -84.99 70.35 -34.92
CA SER A 191 -86.27 70.14 -35.62
C SER A 191 -86.07 70.18 -37.13
N LEU A 192 -86.79 69.33 -37.88
CA LEU A 192 -86.81 69.41 -39.34
C LEU A 192 -87.24 70.80 -39.83
N LEU A 193 -88.10 71.51 -39.07
CA LEU A 193 -88.46 72.89 -39.38
C LEU A 193 -87.26 73.83 -39.23
N ASP A 194 -86.43 73.67 -38.20
CA ASP A 194 -85.24 74.50 -37.96
C ASP A 194 -84.16 74.25 -39.01
N VAL A 195 -84.00 72.99 -39.45
CA VAL A 195 -83.10 72.61 -40.54
C VAL A 195 -83.54 73.21 -41.88
N VAL A 196 -84.83 73.12 -42.22
CA VAL A 196 -85.38 73.69 -43.45
C VAL A 196 -85.28 75.22 -43.45
N LEU A 197 -85.60 75.88 -42.34
CA LEU A 197 -85.58 77.34 -42.20
C LEU A 197 -84.16 77.92 -42.06
N GLY A 198 -83.21 77.14 -41.52
CA GLY A 198 -81.81 77.52 -41.36
C GLY A 198 -80.92 77.23 -42.57
N SER A 199 -81.34 76.34 -43.47
CA SER A 199 -80.56 75.96 -44.66
C SER A 199 -80.65 77.02 -45.78
N THR A 200 -79.51 77.39 -46.36
CA THR A 200 -79.41 78.41 -47.43
C THR A 200 -79.76 77.88 -48.83
N SER A 201 -79.84 76.55 -49.01
CA SER A 201 -80.21 75.90 -50.28
C SER A 201 -80.69 74.45 -50.07
N LEU A 202 -81.47 73.92 -51.02
CA LEU A 202 -81.86 72.50 -51.05
C LEU A 202 -80.63 71.56 -51.03
N SER A 203 -79.51 71.99 -51.62
CA SER A 203 -78.27 71.22 -51.59
C SER A 203 -77.68 71.13 -50.17
N ALA A 204 -77.78 72.19 -49.36
CA ALA A 204 -77.29 72.20 -47.98
C ALA A 204 -78.08 71.23 -47.10
N LEU A 205 -79.41 71.23 -47.22
CA LEU A 205 -80.28 70.29 -46.51
C LEU A 205 -80.00 68.82 -46.88
N MET A 206 -79.71 68.55 -48.17
CA MET A 206 -79.34 67.20 -48.62
C MET A 206 -77.96 66.77 -48.08
N THR A 207 -77.01 67.70 -47.92
CA THR A 207 -75.71 67.43 -47.31
C THR A 207 -75.85 67.09 -45.83
N GLU A 208 -76.66 67.83 -45.07
CA GLU A 208 -76.87 67.56 -43.63
C GLU A 208 -77.51 66.18 -43.40
N ARG A 209 -78.52 65.81 -44.18
CA ARG A 209 -79.12 64.46 -44.12
C ARG A 209 -78.10 63.36 -44.46
N ARG A 210 -77.21 63.63 -45.42
CA ARG A 210 -76.14 62.70 -45.79
C ARG A 210 -75.15 62.53 -44.63
N VAL A 211 -74.72 63.62 -44.01
CA VAL A 211 -73.82 63.59 -42.84
C VAL A 211 -74.42 62.77 -41.70
N TYR A 212 -75.71 62.96 -41.38
CA TYR A 212 -76.41 62.16 -40.37
C TYR A 212 -76.35 60.65 -40.68
N TYR A 213 -76.69 60.28 -41.93
CA TYR A 213 -76.63 58.88 -42.37
C TYR A 213 -75.21 58.32 -42.32
N GLU A 214 -74.20 59.10 -42.69
CA GLU A 214 -72.79 58.70 -42.60
C GLU A 214 -72.35 58.44 -41.15
N ILE A 215 -72.74 59.30 -40.20
CA ILE A 215 -72.45 59.09 -38.77
C ILE A 215 -73.17 57.83 -38.25
N GLN A 216 -74.44 57.62 -38.65
CA GLN A 216 -75.20 56.42 -38.29
C GLN A 216 -74.52 55.15 -38.79
N GLN A 217 -74.10 55.12 -40.06
CA GLN A 217 -73.40 53.97 -40.63
C GLN A 217 -72.05 53.73 -39.94
N ARG A 218 -71.28 54.78 -39.63
CA ARG A 218 -70.03 54.66 -38.87
C ARG A 218 -70.26 54.12 -37.46
N ALA A 219 -71.33 54.56 -36.78
CA ALA A 219 -71.67 54.05 -35.45
C ALA A 219 -72.01 52.55 -35.48
N LEU A 220 -72.78 52.10 -36.47
CA LEU A 220 -73.05 50.68 -36.68
C LEU A 220 -71.76 49.89 -36.96
N GLN A 221 -70.90 50.41 -37.83
CA GLN A 221 -69.59 49.82 -38.11
C GLN A 221 -68.74 49.69 -36.83
N TYR A 222 -68.69 50.71 -35.98
CA TYR A 222 -67.96 50.62 -34.71
C TYR A 222 -68.54 49.57 -33.76
N VAL A 223 -69.86 49.36 -33.75
CA VAL A 223 -70.48 48.29 -32.94
C VAL A 223 -70.04 46.91 -33.45
N ASP A 224 -70.05 46.70 -34.76
CA ASP A 224 -69.60 45.45 -35.36
C ASP A 224 -68.10 45.21 -35.09
N GLU A 225 -67.26 46.23 -35.30
CA GLU A 225 -65.82 46.17 -34.98
C GLU A 225 -65.57 45.87 -33.49
N LEU A 226 -66.35 46.44 -32.57
CA LEU A 226 -66.24 46.15 -31.14
C LEU A 226 -66.60 44.71 -30.81
N LYS A 227 -67.63 44.16 -31.47
CA LYS A 227 -68.06 42.79 -31.27
C LYS A 227 -66.99 41.80 -31.75
N GLU A 228 -66.43 42.04 -32.93
CA GLU A 228 -65.33 41.24 -33.48
C GLU A 228 -64.08 41.30 -32.58
N ARG A 229 -63.71 42.50 -32.12
CA ARG A 229 -62.56 42.68 -31.22
C ARG A 229 -62.77 42.01 -29.87
N GLN A 230 -63.97 42.08 -29.29
CA GLN A 230 -64.28 41.38 -28.05
C GLN A 230 -64.15 39.86 -28.20
N GLN A 231 -64.58 39.30 -29.33
CA GLN A 231 -64.39 37.89 -29.63
C GLN A 231 -62.89 37.53 -29.79
N SER A 232 -62.13 38.39 -30.47
CA SER A 232 -60.68 38.22 -30.61
C SER A 232 -59.96 38.25 -29.25
N VAL A 233 -60.25 39.24 -28.39
CA VAL A 233 -59.68 39.32 -27.03
C VAL A 233 -60.03 38.07 -26.22
N ALA A 234 -61.28 37.62 -26.25
CA ALA A 234 -61.70 36.40 -25.54
C ALA A 234 -60.95 35.16 -26.03
N LYS A 235 -60.70 35.05 -27.35
CA LYS A 235 -59.90 33.96 -27.91
C LYS A 235 -58.44 34.03 -27.47
N HIS A 236 -57.79 35.18 -27.55
CA HIS A 236 -56.40 35.33 -27.12
C HIS A 236 -56.23 35.07 -25.63
N LEU A 237 -57.19 35.46 -24.78
CA LEU A 237 -57.16 35.12 -23.35
C LEU A 237 -57.27 33.61 -23.10
N ALA A 238 -58.09 32.90 -23.87
CA ALA A 238 -58.21 31.45 -23.78
C ALA A 238 -56.92 30.73 -24.26
N ASP A 239 -56.33 31.21 -25.36
CA ASP A 239 -55.07 30.69 -25.88
C ASP A 239 -53.91 30.94 -24.88
N LEU A 240 -53.87 32.13 -24.24
CA LEU A 240 -52.91 32.46 -23.20
C LEU A 240 -53.03 31.56 -21.97
N ASP A 241 -54.25 31.28 -21.50
CA ASP A 241 -54.48 30.36 -20.39
C ASP A 241 -53.96 28.95 -20.71
N LEU A 242 -54.19 28.47 -21.93
CA LEU A 242 -53.66 27.18 -22.39
C LEU A 242 -52.11 27.18 -22.43
N GLN A 243 -51.49 28.26 -22.92
CA GLN A 243 -50.04 28.41 -22.93
C GLN A 243 -49.47 28.42 -21.49
N GLN A 244 -50.12 29.11 -20.56
CA GLN A 244 -49.71 29.14 -19.14
C GLN A 244 -49.83 27.77 -18.48
N GLN A 245 -50.86 27.00 -18.79
CA GLN A 245 -51.00 25.62 -18.31
C GLN A 245 -49.90 24.71 -18.87
N GLN A 246 -49.60 24.81 -20.17
CA GLN A 246 -48.51 24.07 -20.80
C GLN A 246 -47.15 24.44 -20.18
N MET A 247 -46.92 25.73 -19.90
CA MET A 247 -45.71 26.20 -19.23
C MET A 247 -45.53 25.56 -17.86
N GLN A 248 -46.60 25.46 -17.07
CA GLN A 248 -46.55 24.83 -15.76
C GLN A 248 -46.18 23.34 -15.87
N GLN A 249 -46.79 22.62 -16.82
CA GLN A 249 -46.45 21.21 -17.08
C GLN A 249 -45.00 21.01 -17.49
N LEU A 250 -44.47 21.89 -18.35
CA LEU A 250 -43.06 21.83 -18.77
C LEU A 250 -42.11 22.12 -17.62
N LYS A 251 -42.43 23.06 -16.72
CA LYS A 251 -41.62 23.34 -15.52
C LYS A 251 -41.61 22.17 -14.54
N GLU A 252 -42.74 21.49 -14.36
CA GLU A 252 -42.83 20.28 -13.54
C GLU A 252 -41.99 19.14 -14.13
N LEU A 253 -42.08 18.93 -15.45
CA LEU A 253 -41.25 17.96 -16.17
C LEU A 253 -39.76 18.30 -16.04
N GLN A 254 -39.39 19.57 -16.20
CA GLN A 254 -38.02 20.06 -16.09
C GLN A 254 -37.44 19.82 -14.69
N ALA A 255 -38.21 20.08 -13.63
CA ALA A 255 -37.80 19.79 -12.26
C ALA A 255 -37.61 18.29 -12.00
N TYR A 256 -38.52 17.45 -12.53
CA TYR A 256 -38.40 15.99 -12.45
C TYR A 256 -37.14 15.48 -13.15
N GLN A 257 -36.93 15.90 -14.41
CA GLN A 257 -35.74 15.52 -15.20
C GLN A 257 -34.44 15.94 -14.52
N GLN A 258 -34.40 17.14 -13.92
CA GLN A 258 -33.24 17.62 -13.18
C GLN A 258 -32.93 16.74 -11.96
N SER A 259 -33.96 16.36 -11.21
CA SER A 259 -33.81 15.49 -10.05
C SER A 259 -33.31 14.09 -10.45
N ASP A 260 -33.92 13.50 -11.48
CA ASP A 260 -33.56 12.18 -12.00
C ASP A 260 -32.11 12.16 -12.55
N LEU A 261 -31.71 13.19 -13.29
CA LEU A 261 -30.32 13.35 -13.77
C LEU A 261 -29.31 13.40 -12.62
N ASN A 262 -29.61 14.16 -11.57
CA ASN A 262 -28.74 14.28 -10.41
C ASN A 262 -28.64 12.95 -9.64
N GLU A 263 -29.75 12.24 -9.47
CA GLU A 263 -29.77 10.93 -8.82
C GLU A 263 -28.95 9.90 -9.61
N GLN A 264 -29.12 9.85 -10.93
CA GLN A 264 -28.36 8.96 -11.80
C GLN A 264 -26.86 9.30 -11.81
N GLN A 265 -26.50 10.59 -11.77
CA GLN A 265 -25.10 11.02 -11.71
C GLN A 265 -24.45 10.63 -10.37
N ILE A 266 -25.17 10.82 -9.25
CA ILE A 266 -24.71 10.38 -7.93
C ILE A 266 -24.53 8.86 -7.90
N ALA A 267 -25.51 8.09 -8.39
CA ALA A 267 -25.43 6.64 -8.41
C ALA A 267 -24.23 6.13 -9.24
N LYS A 268 -23.96 6.78 -10.38
CA LYS A 268 -22.78 6.51 -11.22
C LYS A 268 -21.48 6.79 -10.47
N ASP A 269 -21.37 7.95 -9.84
CA ASP A 269 -20.15 8.37 -9.14
C ASP A 269 -19.90 7.51 -7.88
N ASP A 270 -20.95 7.13 -7.17
CA ASP A 270 -20.91 6.22 -6.04
C ASP A 270 -20.45 4.82 -6.46
N PHE A 271 -20.98 4.31 -7.57
CA PHE A 271 -20.56 3.03 -8.14
C PHE A 271 -19.06 3.03 -8.51
N LEU A 272 -18.58 4.08 -9.19
CA LEU A 272 -17.17 4.24 -9.54
C LEU A 272 -16.29 4.30 -8.29
N ARG A 273 -16.70 5.08 -7.29
CA ARG A 273 -15.97 5.23 -6.03
C ARG A 273 -15.88 3.90 -5.29
N LEU A 274 -16.99 3.14 -5.19
CA LEU A 274 -17.02 1.84 -4.54
C LEU A 274 -16.08 0.84 -5.22
N LYS A 275 -16.08 0.80 -6.57
CA LYS A 275 -15.18 -0.09 -7.33
C LYS A 275 -13.70 0.28 -7.16
N GLN A 276 -13.38 1.58 -7.19
CA GLN A 276 -12.01 2.05 -6.95
C GLN A 276 -11.54 1.77 -5.52
N GLN A 277 -12.40 1.97 -4.52
CA GLN A 277 -12.11 1.66 -3.12
C GLN A 277 -11.86 0.17 -2.93
N GLN A 278 -12.66 -0.70 -3.55
CA GLN A 278 -12.49 -2.14 -3.47
C GLN A 278 -11.16 -2.60 -4.11
N GLN A 279 -10.77 -2.04 -5.26
CA GLN A 279 -9.47 -2.31 -5.88
C GLN A 279 -8.31 -1.83 -5.00
N ALA A 280 -8.41 -0.63 -4.44
CA ALA A 280 -7.40 -0.09 -3.53
C ALA A 280 -7.29 -0.91 -2.23
N GLN A 281 -8.40 -1.42 -1.71
CA GLN A 281 -8.42 -2.31 -0.55
C GLN A 281 -7.66 -3.60 -0.83
N TYR A 282 -7.94 -4.28 -1.95
CA TYR A 282 -7.18 -5.49 -2.31
C TYR A 282 -5.69 -5.22 -2.49
N ALA A 283 -5.32 -4.10 -3.13
CA ALA A 283 -3.92 -3.71 -3.29
C ALA A 283 -3.23 -3.48 -1.93
N ARG A 284 -3.92 -2.84 -0.97
CA ARG A 284 -3.43 -2.66 0.41
C ARG A 284 -3.30 -3.98 1.14
N GLU A 285 -4.33 -4.83 1.13
CA GLU A 285 -4.30 -6.12 1.81
C GLU A 285 -3.20 -7.04 1.26
N ILE A 286 -2.95 -7.01 -0.06
CA ILE A 286 -1.83 -7.74 -0.68
C ILE A 286 -0.49 -7.16 -0.20
N ALA A 287 -0.34 -5.82 -0.15
CA ALA A 287 0.88 -5.18 0.33
C ALA A 287 1.16 -5.49 1.81
N GLU A 288 0.14 -5.39 2.68
CA GLU A 288 0.22 -5.74 4.10
C GLU A 288 0.52 -7.23 4.30
N THR A 289 -0.11 -8.11 3.51
CA THR A 289 0.15 -9.57 3.58
C THR A 289 1.57 -9.90 3.10
N LYS A 290 2.08 -9.20 2.08
CA LYS A 290 3.48 -9.30 1.63
C LYS A 290 4.45 -8.79 2.69
N GLN A 291 4.16 -7.67 3.35
CA GLN A 291 4.97 -7.16 4.45
C GLN A 291 5.00 -8.15 5.61
N THR A 292 3.84 -8.66 6.02
CA THR A 292 3.72 -9.69 7.08
C THR A 292 4.51 -10.95 6.72
N ARG A 293 4.46 -11.38 5.44
CA ARG A 293 5.28 -12.47 4.92
C ARG A 293 6.77 -12.16 5.10
N THR A 294 7.24 -10.99 4.69
CA THR A 294 8.64 -10.57 4.87
C THR A 294 9.04 -10.50 6.35
N GLU A 295 8.16 -10.03 7.23
CA GLU A 295 8.38 -10.03 8.68
C GLU A 295 8.48 -11.45 9.24
N ILE A 296 7.64 -12.39 8.78
CA ILE A 296 7.74 -13.82 9.15
C ILE A 296 8.99 -14.44 8.55
N GLU A 297 9.40 -14.08 7.34
CA GLU A 297 10.67 -14.51 6.74
C GLU A 297 11.87 -13.98 7.55
N GLN A 298 11.82 -12.75 8.07
CA GLN A 298 12.82 -12.18 8.97
C GLN A 298 12.80 -12.83 10.36
N GLN A 299 11.62 -13.13 10.91
CA GLN A 299 11.48 -13.89 12.15
C GLN A 299 11.96 -15.32 11.98
N MET A 300 11.67 -15.95 10.83
CA MET A 300 12.21 -17.25 10.46
C MET A 300 13.72 -17.18 10.28
N PHE A 301 14.27 -16.12 9.69
CA PHE A 301 15.70 -15.86 9.62
C PHE A 301 16.29 -15.71 11.03
N SER A 302 15.59 -15.05 11.96
CA SER A 302 16.02 -14.90 13.36
C SER A 302 15.88 -16.18 14.18
N LEU A 303 14.83 -16.99 13.93
CA LEU A 303 14.56 -18.28 14.58
C LEU A 303 15.45 -19.39 14.02
N ARG A 304 15.78 -19.34 12.73
CA ARG A 304 16.89 -20.09 12.11
C ARG A 304 18.21 -19.57 12.67
N GLY A 305 18.38 -18.27 12.86
CA GLY A 305 19.45 -17.62 13.64
C GLY A 305 19.64 -18.18 15.05
N LEU A 306 18.59 -18.77 15.63
CA LEU A 306 18.59 -19.37 16.96
C LEU A 306 18.61 -20.92 16.96
N GLY A 307 18.66 -21.58 15.79
CA GLY A 307 18.60 -23.06 15.72
C GLY A 307 19.14 -23.76 14.48
N VAL A 308 19.53 -23.02 13.42
CA VAL A 308 20.03 -23.53 12.13
C VAL A 308 21.21 -22.68 11.59
N ASP A 309 21.48 -21.53 12.20
CA ASP A 309 22.58 -20.62 11.87
C ASP A 309 23.64 -20.65 13.00
N LEU A 310 24.39 -21.74 13.07
CA LEU A 310 25.82 -21.55 13.38
C LEU A 310 26.59 -21.69 12.07
N ALA A 311 26.50 -22.82 11.36
CA ALA A 311 27.43 -23.11 10.27
C ALA A 311 27.44 -22.14 9.05
N LEU A 312 26.31 -21.63 8.53
CA LEU A 312 26.31 -20.84 7.27
C LEU A 312 26.52 -19.34 7.49
N THR A 313 25.93 -18.74 8.54
CA THR A 313 26.28 -17.38 8.99
C THR A 313 27.69 -17.34 9.58
N ASP A 314 28.13 -18.37 10.31
CA ASP A 314 29.53 -18.50 10.71
C ASP A 314 30.41 -18.60 9.46
N ALA A 315 30.01 -19.33 8.42
CA ALA A 315 30.79 -19.39 7.16
C ALA A 315 30.92 -18.01 6.53
N PHE A 316 29.85 -17.23 6.44
CA PHE A 316 29.88 -15.89 5.83
C PHE A 316 30.70 -14.91 6.67
N GLN A 317 30.55 -14.92 8.00
CA GLN A 317 31.36 -14.08 8.91
C GLN A 317 32.82 -14.53 8.92
N ALA A 318 33.08 -15.84 8.93
CA ALA A 318 34.41 -16.42 8.85
C ALA A 318 35.09 -16.11 7.52
N ALA A 319 34.35 -16.11 6.41
CA ALA A 319 34.87 -15.75 5.10
C ALA A 319 35.22 -14.27 5.02
N ARG A 320 34.39 -13.39 5.59
CA ARG A 320 34.72 -11.95 5.73
C ARG A 320 35.92 -11.72 6.65
N PHE A 321 36.02 -12.45 7.76
CA PHE A 321 37.16 -12.42 8.66
C PHE A 321 38.45 -12.86 7.96
N ALA A 322 38.41 -14.00 7.26
CA ALA A 322 39.54 -14.49 6.48
C ALA A 322 39.91 -13.54 5.33
N SER A 323 38.91 -12.95 4.68
CA SER A 323 39.11 -11.93 3.65
C SER A 323 39.87 -10.72 4.19
N ALA A 324 39.49 -10.20 5.35
CA ALA A 324 40.16 -9.07 6.00
C ALA A 324 41.64 -9.35 6.32
N LEU A 325 41.99 -10.61 6.60
CA LEU A 325 43.36 -11.01 6.91
C LEU A 325 44.22 -11.38 5.69
N THR A 326 43.59 -11.83 4.60
CA THR A 326 44.29 -12.43 3.46
C THR A 326 44.13 -11.64 2.16
N ASN A 327 43.25 -10.63 2.15
CA ASN A 327 42.89 -9.82 0.97
C ASN A 327 42.36 -10.65 -0.21
N ILE A 328 41.66 -11.74 0.11
CA ILE A 328 40.94 -12.59 -0.85
C ILE A 328 39.45 -12.36 -0.67
N ARG A 329 38.70 -12.19 -1.76
CA ARG A 329 37.26 -11.91 -1.68
C ARG A 329 36.49 -13.04 -0.95
N PRO A 330 35.53 -12.72 -0.06
CA PRO A 330 34.81 -13.72 0.73
C PRO A 330 34.12 -14.80 -0.12
N ALA A 331 33.54 -14.41 -1.26
CA ALA A 331 32.88 -15.33 -2.18
C ALA A 331 33.80 -16.42 -2.73
N LEU A 332 35.07 -16.10 -2.99
CA LEU A 332 36.06 -17.08 -3.46
C LEU A 332 36.36 -18.11 -2.38
N LEU A 333 36.56 -17.66 -1.14
CA LEU A 333 36.87 -18.53 0.00
C LEU A 333 35.74 -19.53 0.27
N LEU A 334 34.49 -19.05 0.20
CA LEU A 334 33.31 -19.90 0.34
C LEU A 334 33.12 -20.82 -0.85
N GLY A 335 33.38 -20.36 -2.07
CA GLY A 335 33.36 -21.17 -3.27
C GLY A 335 34.30 -22.38 -3.18
N ILE A 336 35.52 -22.18 -2.67
CA ILE A 336 36.49 -23.26 -2.47
C ILE A 336 35.97 -24.25 -1.42
N VAL A 337 35.63 -23.79 -0.22
CA VAL A 337 35.16 -24.69 0.86
C VAL A 337 33.87 -25.43 0.48
N LYS A 338 32.98 -24.77 -0.29
CA LYS A 338 31.76 -25.39 -0.83
C LYS A 338 32.06 -26.52 -1.81
N VAL A 339 33.06 -26.35 -2.68
CA VAL A 339 33.46 -27.42 -3.61
C VAL A 339 34.22 -28.54 -2.89
N GLU A 340 35.01 -28.21 -1.86
CA GLU A 340 35.81 -29.17 -1.10
C GLU A 340 35.00 -30.08 -0.17
N THR A 341 34.04 -29.52 0.57
CA THR A 341 33.33 -30.27 1.63
C THR A 341 31.83 -30.06 1.66
N ASN A 342 31.30 -29.17 0.81
CA ASN A 342 29.95 -28.64 0.89
C ASN A 342 29.72 -27.96 2.27
N VAL A 343 29.70 -26.62 2.32
CA VAL A 343 29.73 -25.84 3.58
C VAL A 343 28.78 -26.42 4.65
N GLY A 344 29.34 -27.13 5.65
CA GLY A 344 28.60 -27.72 6.76
C GLY A 344 28.11 -29.17 6.58
N GLU A 345 28.46 -29.88 5.51
CA GLU A 345 28.21 -31.33 5.37
C GLU A 345 29.45 -32.16 5.75
N THR A 346 29.28 -33.49 5.84
CA THR A 346 30.22 -34.45 6.46
C THR A 346 31.69 -34.24 6.06
N LEU A 347 32.56 -33.94 7.05
CA LEU A 347 33.99 -33.61 6.92
C LEU A 347 34.90 -34.75 6.39
N GLY A 348 34.32 -35.87 5.98
CA GLY A 348 35.02 -37.06 5.49
C GLY A 348 34.45 -38.36 6.06
N SER A 349 34.59 -39.45 5.30
CA SER A 349 34.16 -40.81 5.68
C SER A 349 35.32 -41.81 5.75
N GLY A 350 36.56 -41.31 5.64
CA GLY A 350 37.78 -42.11 5.73
C GLY A 350 38.19 -42.38 7.17
N HIS A 351 39.03 -43.40 7.34
CA HIS A 351 39.50 -43.88 8.63
C HIS A 351 41.04 -43.93 8.65
N PHE A 352 41.62 -43.45 9.74
CA PHE A 352 43.05 -43.61 10.01
C PHE A 352 43.32 -45.02 10.55
N PRO A 353 44.40 -45.72 10.11
CA PRO A 353 45.47 -45.28 9.22
C PRO A 353 45.27 -45.65 7.73
N ASP A 354 44.21 -46.38 7.39
CA ASP A 354 44.07 -47.08 6.11
C ASP A 354 43.89 -46.15 4.90
N ASP A 355 43.14 -45.07 5.09
CA ASP A 355 42.85 -44.11 4.01
C ASP A 355 43.97 -43.08 3.79
N MET A 356 44.91 -42.97 4.74
CA MET A 356 45.95 -41.93 4.75
C MET A 356 47.31 -42.46 4.26
N HIS A 357 47.96 -41.69 3.38
CA HIS A 357 49.31 -42.00 2.89
C HIS A 357 50.30 -42.18 4.06
N PRO A 358 51.16 -43.22 4.07
CA PRO A 358 52.10 -43.49 5.17
C PRO A 358 52.94 -42.28 5.61
N ALA A 359 53.42 -41.48 4.65
CA ALA A 359 54.23 -40.29 4.94
C ALA A 359 53.50 -39.21 5.75
N SER A 360 52.16 -39.13 5.71
CA SER A 360 51.38 -38.10 6.42
C SER A 360 50.85 -38.56 7.78
N ARG A 361 51.06 -39.83 8.15
CA ARG A 361 50.52 -40.41 9.38
C ARG A 361 51.13 -39.78 10.63
N ASP A 362 52.44 -39.55 10.63
CA ASP A 362 53.14 -38.94 11.78
C ASP A 362 52.68 -37.49 12.00
N ALA A 363 52.47 -36.73 10.92
CA ALA A 363 51.93 -35.38 10.98
C ALA A 363 50.50 -35.37 11.54
N PHE A 364 49.66 -36.32 11.13
CA PHE A 364 48.31 -36.45 11.66
C PHE A 364 48.29 -36.81 13.15
N LEU A 365 49.13 -37.74 13.59
CA LEU A 365 49.26 -38.11 14.99
C LEU A 365 49.74 -36.93 15.85
N LYS A 366 50.69 -36.13 15.34
CA LYS A 366 51.14 -34.90 16.02
C LYS A 366 50.01 -33.89 16.16
N LEU A 367 49.25 -33.67 15.09
CA LEU A 367 48.17 -32.69 15.06
C LEU A 367 47.00 -33.07 15.98
N THR A 368 46.57 -34.34 15.93
CA THR A 368 45.50 -34.87 16.79
C THR A 368 45.92 -34.85 18.26
N ALA A 369 47.19 -35.14 18.58
CA ALA A 369 47.72 -34.97 19.94
C ALA A 369 47.70 -33.51 20.42
N GLN A 370 48.05 -32.55 19.54
CA GLN A 370 48.00 -31.11 19.86
C GLN A 370 46.57 -30.65 20.15
N LEU A 371 45.61 -31.04 19.30
CA LEU A 371 44.21 -30.68 19.42
C LEU A 371 43.41 -31.54 20.42
N GLN A 372 44.07 -32.50 21.08
CA GLN A 372 43.47 -33.46 22.02
C GLN A 372 42.32 -34.28 21.39
N LEU A 373 42.49 -34.68 20.13
CA LEU A 373 41.55 -35.49 19.36
C LEU A 373 41.99 -36.96 19.29
N ASP A 374 41.03 -37.87 19.21
CA ASP A 374 41.28 -39.30 18.96
C ASP A 374 41.54 -39.52 17.45
N PRO A 375 42.74 -39.97 17.04
CA PRO A 375 43.06 -40.17 15.63
C PRO A 375 42.13 -41.16 14.92
N ALA A 376 41.58 -42.15 15.64
CA ALA A 376 40.71 -43.16 15.06
C ALA A 376 39.29 -42.63 14.77
N LYS A 377 38.87 -41.53 15.42
CA LYS A 377 37.54 -40.93 15.30
C LYS A 377 37.55 -39.59 14.56
N THR A 378 38.72 -39.04 14.31
CA THR A 378 38.88 -37.74 13.65
C THR A 378 38.57 -37.91 12.16
N PRO A 379 37.63 -37.14 11.59
CA PRO A 379 37.19 -37.33 10.21
C PRO A 379 38.30 -36.96 9.22
N ILE A 380 38.54 -37.83 8.25
CA ILE A 380 39.46 -37.59 7.14
C ILE A 380 38.81 -37.97 5.80
N SER A 381 39.33 -37.43 4.71
CA SER A 381 38.89 -37.84 3.37
C SER A 381 39.20 -39.30 3.11
N ARG A 382 38.25 -40.01 2.48
CA ARG A 382 38.37 -41.43 2.16
C ARG A 382 39.28 -41.62 0.95
N ARG A 383 40.05 -42.71 0.94
CA ARG A 383 40.85 -43.09 -0.22
C ARG A 383 39.95 -43.35 -1.43
N PRO A 384 40.28 -42.80 -2.61
CA PRO A 384 39.53 -43.06 -3.83
C PRO A 384 39.64 -44.53 -4.22
N THR A 385 38.50 -45.12 -4.61
CA THR A 385 38.43 -46.53 -5.05
C THR A 385 38.56 -46.70 -6.56
N ASN A 386 38.43 -45.60 -7.32
CA ASN A 386 38.35 -45.56 -8.78
C ASN A 386 39.62 -45.08 -9.47
N TYR A 387 40.64 -44.65 -8.72
CA TYR A 387 41.96 -44.31 -9.25
C TYR A 387 43.05 -44.50 -8.18
N GLN A 388 44.30 -44.58 -8.62
CA GLN A 388 45.43 -44.70 -7.71
C GLN A 388 45.65 -43.36 -7.00
N GLY A 389 45.23 -43.30 -5.74
CA GLY A 389 45.37 -42.13 -4.87
C GLY A 389 45.27 -42.50 -3.41
N TRP A 390 45.41 -41.49 -2.56
CA TRP A 390 45.26 -41.57 -1.11
C TRP A 390 44.25 -40.52 -0.64
N GLY A 391 43.58 -40.79 0.47
CA GLY A 391 42.79 -39.80 1.21
C GLY A 391 43.64 -39.18 2.32
N GLY A 392 43.00 -38.79 3.42
CA GLY A 392 43.67 -38.21 4.58
C GLY A 392 43.60 -36.69 4.69
N ALA A 393 42.86 -36.02 3.81
CA ALA A 393 42.61 -34.59 3.91
C ALA A 393 41.65 -34.28 5.07
N MET A 394 41.87 -33.16 5.74
CA MET A 394 41.19 -32.80 6.98
C MET A 394 40.37 -31.53 6.82
N GLY A 395 39.22 -31.50 7.50
CA GLY A 395 38.44 -30.28 7.72
C GLY A 395 37.83 -29.67 6.46
N PRO A 396 37.19 -28.48 6.60
CA PRO A 396 36.44 -27.84 5.51
C PRO A 396 37.30 -27.48 4.30
N GLY A 397 38.58 -27.17 4.53
CA GLY A 397 39.54 -26.85 3.47
C GLY A 397 40.17 -28.07 2.80
N GLN A 398 39.93 -29.30 3.29
CA GLN A 398 40.60 -30.52 2.80
C GLN A 398 42.14 -30.41 2.80
N PHE A 399 42.72 -29.98 3.93
CA PHE A 399 44.18 -29.88 4.08
C PHE A 399 44.82 -31.22 4.44
N MET A 400 45.92 -31.57 3.79
CA MET A 400 46.77 -32.68 4.24
C MET A 400 47.47 -32.32 5.57
N PRO A 401 47.72 -33.31 6.46
CA PRO A 401 48.33 -33.05 7.77
C PRO A 401 49.67 -32.30 7.72
N ASP A 402 50.58 -32.70 6.82
CA ASP A 402 51.88 -32.04 6.66
C ASP A 402 51.73 -30.58 6.21
N THR A 403 50.80 -30.32 5.29
CA THR A 403 50.49 -28.97 4.80
C THR A 403 49.97 -28.10 5.94
N TRP A 404 49.05 -28.61 6.76
CA TRP A 404 48.51 -27.86 7.90
C TRP A 404 49.60 -27.51 8.92
N LEU A 405 50.44 -28.48 9.29
CA LEU A 405 51.54 -28.23 10.24
C LEU A 405 52.52 -27.18 9.71
N GLY A 406 52.76 -27.13 8.39
CA GLY A 406 53.61 -26.11 7.77
C GLY A 406 53.05 -24.69 7.87
N ILE A 407 51.72 -24.52 7.74
CA ILE A 407 51.08 -23.19 7.75
C ILE A 407 50.59 -22.76 9.14
N ALA A 408 50.36 -23.69 10.06
CA ALA A 408 49.77 -23.43 11.38
C ALA A 408 50.47 -22.32 12.19
N PRO A 409 51.81 -22.19 12.23
CA PRO A 409 52.46 -21.09 12.95
C PRO A 409 52.09 -19.70 12.38
N ARG A 410 52.01 -19.57 11.05
CA ARG A 410 51.60 -18.33 10.38
C ARG A 410 50.13 -18.03 10.63
N LEU A 411 49.26 -19.05 10.60
CA LEU A 411 47.84 -18.90 10.91
C LEU A 411 47.65 -18.43 12.35
N GLY A 412 48.37 -19.01 13.31
CA GLY A 412 48.25 -18.65 14.72
C GLY A 412 48.63 -17.18 14.99
N GLN A 413 49.64 -16.66 14.27
CA GLN A 413 49.99 -15.24 14.30
C GLN A 413 48.91 -14.35 13.68
N LEU A 414 48.37 -14.74 12.52
CA LEU A 414 47.35 -13.95 11.81
C LEU A 414 46.01 -13.86 12.56
N ILE A 415 45.58 -14.95 13.18
CA ILE A 415 44.28 -15.02 13.87
C ILE A 415 44.38 -14.76 15.38
N GLY A 416 45.60 -14.62 15.93
CA GLY A 416 45.83 -14.40 17.36
C GLY A 416 45.54 -15.62 18.23
N LYS A 417 45.68 -16.84 17.68
CA LYS A 417 45.39 -18.10 18.37
C LYS A 417 46.67 -18.94 18.47
N PRO A 418 47.05 -19.46 19.66
CA PRO A 418 48.28 -20.24 19.81
C PRO A 418 48.23 -21.59 19.06
N MET A 419 47.03 -22.11 18.77
CA MET A 419 46.84 -23.39 18.11
C MET A 419 45.64 -23.35 17.15
N PRO A 420 45.86 -23.11 15.85
CA PRO A 420 44.82 -23.19 14.82
C PRO A 420 44.32 -24.62 14.61
N ASP A 421 43.01 -24.77 14.40
CA ASP A 421 42.30 -26.04 14.25
C ASP A 421 41.79 -26.23 12.80
N PRO A 422 42.25 -27.26 12.04
CA PRO A 422 41.82 -27.49 10.66
C PRO A 422 40.33 -27.84 10.54
N PHE A 423 39.70 -28.30 11.62
CA PHE A 423 38.28 -28.65 11.63
C PHE A 423 37.39 -27.45 11.97
N ALA A 424 37.97 -26.36 12.50
CA ALA A 424 37.26 -25.11 12.74
C ALA A 424 37.16 -24.29 11.44
N LEU A 425 35.93 -24.00 11.02
CA LEU A 425 35.66 -23.29 9.76
C LEU A 425 36.38 -21.92 9.62
N PRO A 426 36.46 -21.06 10.66
CA PRO A 426 37.22 -19.80 10.57
C PRO A 426 38.72 -20.00 10.32
N ASP A 427 39.34 -20.92 11.05
CA ASP A 427 40.77 -21.21 10.92
C ASP A 427 41.06 -21.84 9.54
N ALA A 428 40.18 -22.73 9.06
CA ALA A 428 40.27 -23.34 7.74
C ALA A 428 40.10 -22.32 6.60
N LEU A 429 39.17 -21.36 6.71
CA LEU A 429 38.99 -20.30 5.71
C LEU A 429 40.18 -19.34 5.66
N VAL A 430 40.77 -18.99 6.81
CA VAL A 430 42.01 -18.21 6.84
C VAL A 430 43.16 -18.99 6.19
N ALA A 431 43.26 -20.30 6.44
CA ALA A 431 44.24 -21.17 5.80
C ALA A 431 44.08 -21.22 4.26
N VAL A 432 42.84 -21.35 3.78
CA VAL A 432 42.52 -21.28 2.35
C VAL A 432 42.93 -19.92 1.80
N GLY A 433 42.58 -18.83 2.48
CA GLY A 433 42.94 -17.47 2.06
C GLY A 433 44.44 -17.23 1.97
N VAL A 434 45.22 -17.73 2.94
CA VAL A 434 46.70 -17.66 2.90
C VAL A 434 47.23 -18.42 1.68
N MET A 435 46.73 -19.63 1.43
CA MET A 435 47.17 -20.45 0.29
C MET A 435 46.80 -19.83 -1.06
N MET A 436 45.65 -19.16 -1.14
CA MET A 436 45.20 -18.39 -2.29
C MET A 436 46.08 -17.16 -2.52
N ALA A 437 46.35 -16.39 -1.47
CA ALA A 437 47.18 -15.19 -1.53
C ALA A 437 48.62 -15.51 -1.94
N ASP A 438 49.23 -16.55 -1.36
CA ASP A 438 50.58 -17.02 -1.72
C ASP A 438 50.68 -17.49 -3.19
N ARG A 439 49.55 -17.80 -3.83
CA ARG A 439 49.45 -18.19 -5.25
C ARG A 439 48.99 -17.06 -6.17
N GLY A 440 48.87 -15.84 -5.65
CA GLY A 440 48.57 -14.64 -6.44
C GLY A 440 47.08 -14.31 -6.59
N ALA A 441 46.17 -15.03 -5.93
CA ALA A 441 44.72 -14.81 -6.05
C ALA A 441 44.22 -13.46 -5.50
N THR A 442 45.09 -12.65 -4.88
CA THR A 442 44.78 -11.24 -4.57
C THR A 442 44.55 -10.42 -5.85
N ASN A 443 45.05 -10.90 -7.00
CA ASN A 443 44.66 -10.41 -8.31
C ASN A 443 43.56 -11.33 -8.89
N PRO A 444 42.34 -10.84 -9.13
CA PRO A 444 41.24 -11.63 -9.70
C PRO A 444 41.62 -12.38 -10.99
N ALA A 445 42.52 -11.82 -11.82
CA ALA A 445 42.99 -12.47 -13.05
C ALA A 445 43.78 -13.77 -12.80
N MET A 446 44.31 -13.95 -11.59
CA MET A 446 45.13 -15.10 -11.20
C MET A 446 44.34 -16.14 -10.38
N GLU A 447 43.07 -15.90 -10.05
CA GLU A 447 42.26 -16.81 -9.22
C GLU A 447 42.17 -18.20 -9.83
N ALA A 448 41.90 -18.31 -11.14
CA ALA A 448 41.77 -19.60 -11.80
C ALA A 448 43.04 -20.46 -11.69
N GLU A 449 44.22 -19.85 -11.85
CA GLU A 449 45.50 -20.53 -11.68
C GLU A 449 45.76 -20.88 -10.20
N ALA A 450 45.49 -19.96 -9.28
CA ALA A 450 45.67 -20.18 -7.84
C ALA A 450 44.81 -21.33 -7.30
N ILE A 451 43.54 -21.40 -7.71
CA ILE A 451 42.62 -22.48 -7.37
C ILE A 451 43.12 -23.82 -7.95
N GLY A 452 43.57 -23.82 -9.21
CA GLY A 452 44.08 -25.03 -9.84
C GLY A 452 45.34 -25.55 -9.14
N ARG A 453 46.24 -24.64 -8.73
CA ARG A 453 47.46 -24.95 -7.98
C ARG A 453 47.18 -25.39 -6.54
N TYR A 454 46.04 -25.00 -5.97
CA TYR A 454 45.59 -25.48 -4.67
C TYR A 454 45.18 -26.95 -4.71
N LEU A 455 44.44 -27.36 -5.75
CA LEU A 455 44.06 -28.75 -5.95
C LEU A 455 45.23 -29.64 -6.39
N ALA A 456 45.94 -29.26 -7.47
CA ALA A 456 46.81 -30.16 -8.22
C ALA A 456 48.28 -29.70 -8.32
N GLY A 457 48.66 -28.64 -7.61
CA GLY A 457 50.03 -28.14 -7.59
C GLY A 457 50.57 -27.81 -9.00
N PRO A 458 51.75 -28.33 -9.39
CA PRO A 458 52.34 -28.07 -10.72
C PRO A 458 51.46 -28.51 -11.90
N ASN A 459 50.58 -29.49 -11.68
CA ASN A 459 49.75 -30.11 -12.73
C ASN A 459 48.41 -29.37 -12.94
N TRP A 460 48.22 -28.18 -12.36
CA TRP A 460 46.97 -27.44 -12.36
C TRP A 460 46.34 -27.22 -13.75
N GLN A 461 47.16 -27.11 -14.79
CA GLN A 461 46.71 -26.93 -16.17
C GLN A 461 45.84 -28.09 -16.69
N TYR A 462 45.95 -29.28 -16.09
CA TYR A 462 45.11 -30.44 -16.42
C TYR A 462 43.79 -30.46 -15.63
N HIS A 463 43.58 -29.54 -14.69
CA HIS A 463 42.44 -29.51 -13.76
C HIS A 463 41.63 -28.20 -13.83
N LEU A 464 41.61 -27.53 -14.99
CA LEU A 464 40.87 -26.26 -15.19
C LEU A 464 39.38 -26.37 -14.88
N TRP A 465 38.80 -27.57 -14.99
CA TRP A 465 37.40 -27.85 -14.63
C TRP A 465 37.11 -27.53 -13.16
N TYR A 466 38.09 -27.75 -12.27
CA TYR A 466 37.94 -27.50 -10.84
C TYR A 466 37.93 -25.99 -10.56
N SER A 467 38.87 -25.25 -11.16
CA SER A 467 38.89 -23.79 -11.09
C SER A 467 37.59 -23.17 -11.62
N ALA A 468 37.10 -23.65 -12.78
CA ALA A 468 35.84 -23.19 -13.35
C ALA A 468 34.65 -23.46 -12.42
N ARG A 469 34.60 -24.63 -11.78
CA ARG A 469 33.54 -24.99 -10.82
C ARG A 469 33.56 -24.08 -9.59
N VAL A 470 34.74 -23.85 -8.99
CA VAL A 470 34.88 -22.95 -7.82
C VAL A 470 34.46 -21.54 -8.18
N LEU A 471 34.90 -21.02 -9.33
CA LEU A 471 34.54 -19.66 -9.76
C LEU A 471 33.05 -19.51 -10.04
N ALA A 472 32.39 -20.53 -10.59
CA ALA A 472 30.95 -20.54 -10.78
C ALA A 472 30.20 -20.45 -9.44
N VAL A 473 30.61 -21.24 -8.44
CA VAL A 473 30.04 -21.20 -7.09
C VAL A 473 30.34 -19.86 -6.41
N ALA A 474 31.54 -19.30 -6.58
CA ALA A 474 31.87 -17.98 -6.05
C ALA A 474 30.98 -16.89 -6.66
N ALA A 475 30.69 -16.95 -7.97
CA ALA A 475 29.78 -16.00 -8.63
C ALA A 475 28.31 -16.14 -8.15
N GLU A 476 27.91 -17.32 -7.66
CA GLU A 476 26.62 -17.48 -6.97
C GLU A 476 26.61 -16.74 -5.63
N TYR A 477 27.66 -16.89 -4.82
CA TYR A 477 27.79 -16.17 -3.54
C TYR A 477 27.91 -14.64 -3.71
N GLU A 478 28.51 -14.15 -4.80
CA GLU A 478 28.54 -12.72 -5.11
C GLU A 478 27.13 -12.16 -5.35
N LYS A 479 26.28 -12.90 -6.08
CA LYS A 479 24.86 -12.50 -6.31
C LYS A 479 24.05 -12.45 -5.02
N GLU A 480 24.49 -13.15 -3.98
CA GLU A 480 23.90 -13.16 -2.65
C GLU A 480 24.43 -12.04 -1.73
N GLY A 481 25.31 -11.15 -2.23
CA GLY A 481 25.79 -9.97 -1.50
C GLY A 481 27.11 -10.14 -0.74
N LEU A 482 27.93 -11.13 -1.13
CA LEU A 482 29.32 -11.29 -0.68
C LEU A 482 30.27 -10.79 -1.77
N GLU A 483 30.52 -9.48 -1.78
CA GLU A 483 31.58 -8.86 -2.60
C GLU A 483 32.97 -8.99 -1.97
#